data_AF-A0A930MH98-F1
#
_entry.id   AF-A0A930MH98-F1
#
_cell.length_a   1.000
_cell.length_b   1.000
_cell.length_c   1.000
_cell.angle_alpha   90.00
_cell.angle_beta   90.00
_cell.angle_gamma   90.00
#
_symmetry.space_group_name_H-M   'P 1'
#
loop_
_entity.id
_entity.type
_entity.pdbx_description
1 polymer ?
#
loop_
_entity_poly.entity_id
_entity_poly.type
_entity_poly.pdbx_seq_one_letter_code
_entity_poly.pdbx_strand_id
1 'polypeptide(L)'
;FMTVPGGSDPFDKNNLRTAGETSWNTVMTRSGENPETWRRYVSSSALLSSQQYTFTSEFYGYGVYKGSETLQALGSGTTYNGKNYAGIPLEKFNSADFQTITQAEAKEKALSSLYEKSSALEPLYKKMSNGDNAIGYRRASLSPVAQRILALAASDNYWRPEENSKLPLHLLARAGYLFPQLGVVLHTDQIPALKRAIFVQARHEVTPQIGIAAWYLRSVGGNSHRFLTANGTGNDVDVFDTTANVIGIGAKWQLGKNLALSVDYGQNRSSFGRYMNGATRWAHTAGTSAFTPQGRAYGGTPTFRVLRLDVGRADMDAAGSWNAFVDYKAFEHGSFFGGNGTEALPDRYLDGIRSFTVGAGYVPVENLLVETFYTFGAKGLHARDTLYGAENFKLGNYTRVQVTYRF
;
A
#
# COMPACT_ATOMS: atom_id res chain seq x y z
N PHE A 1 29.28 -20.97 -14.10
CA PHE A 1 28.02 -20.57 -13.44
C PHE A 1 28.36 -20.00 -12.08
N MET A 2 27.95 -18.77 -11.79
CA MET A 2 28.23 -18.14 -10.49
C MET A 2 27.17 -18.63 -9.50
N THR A 3 27.53 -19.57 -8.63
CA THR A 3 26.80 -19.78 -7.37
C THR A 3 27.04 -18.53 -6.53
N VAL A 4 25.98 -17.83 -6.14
CA VAL A 4 26.08 -16.68 -5.23
C VAL A 4 26.17 -17.26 -3.82
N PRO A 5 27.31 -17.14 -3.12
CA PRO A 5 27.39 -17.57 -1.72
C PRO A 5 26.37 -16.78 -0.89
N GLY A 6 25.72 -17.45 0.07
CA GLY A 6 24.84 -16.77 1.02
C GLY A 6 25.58 -15.63 1.72
N GLY A 7 24.96 -14.44 1.77
CA GLY A 7 25.52 -13.25 2.43
C GLY A 7 26.45 -12.37 1.57
N SER A 8 26.73 -12.74 0.32
CA SER A 8 27.48 -11.88 -0.62
C SER A 8 26.55 -10.99 -1.45
N ASP A 9 26.97 -9.75 -1.75
CA ASP A 9 26.26 -8.87 -2.67
C ASP A 9 26.47 -9.36 -4.11
N PRO A 10 25.44 -9.92 -4.78
CA PRO A 10 25.59 -10.42 -6.14
C PRO A 10 25.75 -9.29 -7.17
N PHE A 11 25.53 -8.02 -6.78
CA PHE A 11 25.73 -6.84 -7.59
C PHE A 11 27.07 -6.14 -7.33
N ASP A 12 28.00 -6.77 -6.60
CA ASP A 12 29.35 -6.23 -6.37
C ASP A 12 30.05 -5.97 -7.71
N LYS A 13 30.15 -4.69 -8.05
CA LYS A 13 30.71 -4.24 -9.33
C LYS A 13 32.18 -4.62 -9.47
N ASN A 14 32.96 -4.66 -8.40
CA ASN A 14 34.38 -4.99 -8.50
C ASN A 14 34.57 -6.47 -8.85
N ASN A 15 33.82 -7.35 -8.20
CA ASN A 15 33.85 -8.78 -8.50
C ASN A 15 33.38 -9.07 -9.94
N LEU A 16 32.30 -8.41 -10.36
CA LEU A 16 31.77 -8.54 -11.72
C LEU A 16 32.74 -7.99 -12.78
N ARG A 17 33.40 -6.86 -12.51
CA ARG A 17 34.44 -6.33 -13.41
C ARG A 17 35.62 -7.28 -13.56
N THR A 18 36.12 -7.86 -12.47
CA THR A 18 37.21 -8.86 -12.50
C THR A 18 36.84 -10.10 -13.33
N ALA A 19 35.59 -10.57 -13.20
CA ALA A 19 35.09 -11.69 -14.01
C ALA A 19 34.98 -11.32 -15.50
N GLY A 20 34.50 -10.10 -15.79
CA GLY A 20 34.47 -9.55 -17.14
C GLY A 20 35.87 -9.45 -17.75
N GLU A 21 36.86 -9.02 -16.97
CA GLU A 21 38.24 -8.86 -17.43
C GLU A 21 38.90 -10.19 -17.74
N THR A 22 38.68 -11.18 -16.87
CA THR A 22 39.14 -12.56 -17.12
C THR A 22 38.56 -13.10 -18.43
N SER A 23 37.27 -12.87 -18.68
CA SER A 23 36.59 -13.31 -19.91
C SER A 23 37.12 -12.59 -21.15
N TRP A 24 37.28 -11.26 -21.08
CA TRP A 24 37.85 -10.45 -22.16
C TRP A 24 39.26 -10.92 -22.52
N ASN A 25 40.14 -11.02 -21.53
CA ASN A 25 41.53 -11.44 -21.74
C ASN A 25 41.59 -12.86 -22.33
N THR A 26 40.72 -13.78 -21.90
CA THR A 26 40.64 -15.12 -22.47
C THR A 26 40.29 -15.10 -23.97
N VAL A 27 39.31 -14.29 -24.37
CA VAL A 27 38.91 -14.15 -25.78
C VAL A 27 40.02 -13.50 -26.60
N MET A 28 40.64 -12.44 -26.07
CA MET A 28 41.73 -11.73 -26.74
C MET A 28 42.96 -12.62 -26.96
N THR A 29 43.31 -13.45 -26.00
CA THR A 29 44.46 -14.39 -26.12
C THR A 29 44.19 -15.51 -27.12
N ARG A 30 42.96 -16.01 -27.22
CA ARG A 30 42.65 -17.17 -28.09
C ARG A 30 42.50 -16.80 -29.56
N SER A 31 41.92 -15.63 -29.83
CA SER A 31 41.57 -15.21 -31.18
C SER A 31 41.76 -13.72 -31.37
N GLY A 32 41.33 -12.92 -30.39
CA GLY A 32 41.44 -11.46 -30.45
C GLY A 32 40.83 -10.90 -31.73
N GLU A 33 41.63 -10.10 -32.42
CA GLU A 33 41.28 -9.39 -33.66
C GLU A 33 41.70 -10.16 -34.92
N ASN A 34 42.18 -11.39 -34.78
CA ASN A 34 42.66 -12.18 -35.91
C ASN A 34 41.48 -12.82 -36.68
N PRO A 35 41.60 -13.02 -38.00
CA PRO A 35 40.68 -13.84 -38.76
C PRO A 35 40.64 -15.28 -38.24
N GLU A 36 39.46 -15.90 -38.24
CA GLU A 36 39.27 -17.28 -37.78
C GLU A 36 38.64 -18.12 -38.89
N THR A 37 39.03 -19.39 -38.96
CA THR A 37 38.39 -20.37 -39.83
C THR A 37 38.14 -21.64 -39.04
N TRP A 38 36.89 -22.10 -38.99
CA TRP A 38 36.53 -23.28 -38.21
C TRP A 38 35.36 -24.04 -38.81
N ARG A 39 35.26 -25.34 -38.49
CA ARG A 39 34.17 -26.21 -38.94
C ARG A 39 33.26 -26.59 -37.78
N ARG A 40 31.96 -26.39 -37.92
CA ARG A 40 30.95 -26.81 -36.92
C ARG A 40 29.69 -27.30 -37.60
N TYR A 41 29.09 -28.31 -36.98
CA TYR A 41 27.70 -28.65 -37.24
C TYR A 41 26.82 -27.59 -36.59
N VAL A 42 25.89 -27.05 -37.36
CA VAL A 42 24.92 -26.06 -36.90
C VAL A 42 23.59 -26.74 -36.72
N SER A 43 22.93 -26.43 -35.61
CA SER A 43 21.51 -26.70 -35.37
C SER A 43 20.89 -25.53 -34.63
N SER A 44 19.57 -25.54 -34.46
CA SER A 44 18.85 -24.53 -33.67
C SER A 44 19.15 -23.07 -34.11
N SER A 45 19.22 -22.84 -35.42
CA SER A 45 19.49 -21.53 -36.03
C SER A 45 18.25 -21.03 -36.78
N ALA A 46 17.94 -19.74 -36.64
CA ALA A 46 16.91 -19.09 -37.46
C ALA A 46 17.45 -18.66 -38.84
N LEU A 47 18.78 -18.69 -39.02
CA LEU A 47 19.46 -18.23 -40.23
C LEU A 47 19.92 -19.38 -41.12
N LEU A 48 20.42 -20.46 -40.51
CA LEU A 48 21.11 -21.54 -41.21
C LEU A 48 20.33 -22.84 -41.06
N SER A 49 20.28 -23.63 -42.12
CA SER A 49 19.75 -25.00 -42.06
C SER A 49 20.67 -25.90 -41.23
N SER A 50 20.11 -26.97 -40.65
CA SER A 50 20.88 -27.91 -39.84
C SER A 50 21.82 -28.77 -40.70
N GLN A 51 23.11 -28.41 -40.72
CA GLN A 51 24.15 -29.14 -41.45
C GLN A 51 25.55 -28.68 -41.00
N GLN A 52 26.60 -29.26 -41.59
CA GLN A 52 27.98 -28.89 -41.32
C GLN A 52 28.44 -27.71 -42.19
N TYR A 53 29.01 -26.69 -41.56
CA TYR A 53 29.53 -25.49 -42.23
C TYR A 53 31.03 -25.31 -41.95
N THR A 54 31.71 -24.67 -42.89
CA THR A 54 33.01 -24.04 -42.66
C THR A 54 32.77 -22.54 -42.55
N PHE A 55 33.05 -21.97 -41.38
CA PHE A 55 32.93 -20.55 -41.13
C PHE A 55 34.28 -19.87 -41.31
N THR A 56 34.24 -18.66 -41.86
CA THR A 56 35.36 -17.73 -41.94
C THR A 56 34.92 -16.40 -41.33
N SER A 57 35.70 -15.84 -40.43
CA SER A 57 35.45 -14.51 -39.86
C SER A 57 36.62 -13.57 -40.14
N GLU A 58 36.29 -12.30 -40.38
CA GLU A 58 37.24 -11.21 -40.49
C GLU A 58 36.88 -10.12 -39.48
N PHE A 59 37.89 -9.45 -38.94
CA PHE A 59 37.71 -8.41 -37.94
C PHE A 59 37.83 -7.03 -38.57
N TYR A 60 36.74 -6.25 -38.51
CA TYR A 60 36.66 -4.91 -39.08
C TYR A 60 36.73 -3.78 -38.04
N GLY A 61 36.72 -4.12 -36.74
CA GLY A 61 36.76 -3.15 -35.66
C GLY A 61 35.69 -3.40 -34.59
N TYR A 62 35.66 -2.50 -33.61
CA TYR A 62 34.69 -2.52 -32.52
C TYR A 62 33.56 -1.54 -32.79
N GLY A 63 32.34 -1.92 -32.42
CA GLY A 63 31.18 -1.06 -32.61
C GLY A 63 30.06 -1.30 -31.61
N VAL A 64 29.25 -0.27 -31.41
CA VAL A 64 27.96 -0.36 -30.74
C VAL A 64 26.89 -0.41 -31.81
N TYR A 65 26.14 -1.50 -31.84
CA TYR A 65 24.96 -1.62 -32.69
C TYR A 65 23.80 -0.79 -32.12
N LYS A 66 23.23 0.09 -32.94
CA LYS A 66 22.15 1.03 -32.63
C LYS A 66 20.85 0.74 -33.42
N GLY A 67 20.89 -0.19 -34.35
CA GLY A 67 19.73 -0.58 -35.16
C GLY A 67 18.68 -1.37 -34.36
N SER A 68 17.52 -1.59 -34.98
CA SER A 68 16.38 -2.29 -34.39
C SER A 68 16.32 -3.78 -34.69
N GLU A 69 17.09 -4.28 -35.68
CA GLU A 69 17.13 -5.71 -35.99
C GLU A 69 17.68 -6.52 -34.82
N THR A 70 17.16 -7.73 -34.64
CA THR A 70 17.71 -8.69 -33.67
C THR A 70 18.97 -9.32 -34.25
N LEU A 71 20.06 -9.33 -33.48
CA LEU A 71 21.29 -10.03 -33.84
C LEU A 71 21.03 -11.54 -33.72
N GLN A 72 20.88 -12.23 -34.83
CA GLN A 72 20.52 -13.65 -34.82
C GLN A 72 21.78 -14.49 -34.58
N ALA A 73 21.74 -15.37 -33.59
CA ALA A 73 22.85 -16.30 -33.35
C ALA A 73 22.99 -17.25 -34.55
N LEU A 74 24.23 -17.61 -34.90
CA LEU A 74 24.47 -18.52 -36.03
C LEU A 74 23.92 -19.93 -35.78
N GLY A 75 23.68 -20.31 -34.51
CA GLY A 75 23.06 -21.57 -34.10
C GLY A 75 23.77 -22.21 -32.91
N SER A 76 23.20 -23.28 -32.36
CA SER A 76 23.85 -24.08 -31.32
C SER A 76 25.14 -24.71 -31.86
N GLY A 77 26.20 -24.73 -31.03
CA GLY A 77 27.50 -25.28 -31.39
C GLY A 77 28.43 -24.36 -32.20
N THR A 78 28.00 -23.13 -32.51
CA THR A 78 28.80 -22.16 -33.27
C THR A 78 29.78 -21.34 -32.44
N THR A 79 29.70 -21.43 -31.11
CA THR A 79 30.69 -20.84 -30.20
C THR A 79 32.08 -21.36 -30.53
N TYR A 80 33.03 -20.45 -30.74
CA TYR A 80 34.40 -20.80 -31.08
C TYR A 80 35.36 -19.83 -30.37
N ASN A 81 36.44 -20.36 -29.79
CA ASN A 81 37.43 -19.60 -29.02
C ASN A 81 36.87 -18.70 -27.90
N GLY A 82 35.69 -19.02 -27.38
CA GLY A 82 35.01 -18.24 -26.34
C GLY A 82 34.16 -17.08 -26.88
N LYS A 83 34.07 -16.91 -28.19
CA LYS A 83 33.15 -15.96 -28.85
C LYS A 83 31.84 -16.64 -29.20
N ASN A 84 30.74 -15.92 -28.98
CA ASN A 84 29.45 -16.25 -29.55
C ASN A 84 29.23 -15.43 -30.80
N TYR A 85 28.90 -16.09 -31.89
CA TYR A 85 28.70 -15.44 -33.18
C TYR A 85 27.21 -15.20 -33.40
N ALA A 86 26.87 -13.93 -33.60
CA ALA A 86 25.56 -13.47 -33.98
C ALA A 86 25.70 -12.36 -35.01
N GLY A 87 24.73 -12.26 -35.91
CA GLY A 87 24.80 -11.31 -37.01
C GLY A 87 23.43 -10.93 -37.55
N ILE A 88 23.47 -9.99 -38.48
CA ILE A 88 22.32 -9.56 -39.27
C ILE A 88 22.55 -10.10 -40.69
N PRO A 89 21.53 -10.70 -41.33
CA PRO A 89 21.63 -11.08 -42.74
C PRO A 89 22.05 -9.89 -43.60
N LEU A 90 22.88 -10.13 -44.60
CA LEU A 90 23.50 -9.06 -45.40
C LEU A 90 22.46 -8.19 -46.10
N GLU A 91 21.34 -8.76 -46.52
CA GLU A 91 20.22 -8.06 -47.14
C GLU A 91 19.51 -7.07 -46.20
N LYS A 92 19.72 -7.19 -44.88
CA LYS A 92 19.21 -6.28 -43.86
C LYS A 92 20.29 -5.41 -43.23
N PHE A 93 21.54 -5.56 -43.68
CA PHE A 93 22.66 -4.83 -43.12
C PHE A 93 22.60 -3.36 -43.50
N ASN A 94 22.76 -2.49 -42.51
CA ASN A 94 22.92 -1.06 -42.70
C ASN A 94 24.12 -0.58 -41.87
N SER A 95 25.16 -0.06 -42.54
CA SER A 95 26.37 0.41 -41.87
C SER A 95 26.10 1.59 -40.93
N ALA A 96 25.06 2.39 -41.18
CA ALA A 96 24.70 3.52 -40.32
C ALA A 96 24.22 3.09 -38.92
N ASP A 97 23.81 1.82 -38.76
CA ASP A 97 23.38 1.27 -37.47
C ASP A 97 24.56 0.87 -36.58
N PHE A 98 25.79 0.94 -37.06
CA PHE A 98 27.00 0.59 -36.32
C PHE A 98 27.82 1.83 -36.02
N GLN A 99 27.88 2.19 -34.74
CA GLN A 99 28.77 3.25 -34.26
C GLN A 99 30.13 2.65 -33.91
N THR A 100 31.17 2.98 -34.66
CA THR A 100 32.54 2.57 -34.36
C THR A 100 33.01 3.13 -33.02
N ILE A 101 33.76 2.32 -32.27
CA ILE A 101 34.39 2.68 -31.00
C ILE A 101 35.83 2.14 -30.97
N THR A 102 36.64 2.66 -30.05
CA THR A 102 37.98 2.14 -29.79
C THR A 102 37.93 0.79 -29.06
N GLN A 103 39.04 0.04 -29.12
CA GLN A 103 39.20 -1.20 -28.35
C GLN A 103 39.06 -0.96 -26.84
N ALA A 104 39.59 0.15 -26.32
CA ALA A 104 39.50 0.47 -24.90
C ALA A 104 38.04 0.71 -24.45
N GLU A 105 37.26 1.44 -25.26
CA GLU A 105 35.83 1.62 -25.03
C GLU A 105 35.05 0.30 -25.14
N ALA A 106 35.42 -0.55 -26.08
CA ALA A 106 34.83 -1.88 -26.24
C ALA A 106 35.13 -2.77 -25.03
N LYS A 107 36.37 -2.75 -24.52
CA LYS A 107 36.75 -3.44 -23.29
C LYS A 107 35.89 -2.94 -22.14
N GLU A 108 35.81 -1.63 -21.90
CA GLU A 108 34.99 -1.10 -20.79
C GLU A 108 33.50 -1.47 -20.90
N LYS A 109 32.94 -1.48 -22.12
CA LYS A 109 31.58 -1.97 -22.35
C LYS A 109 31.44 -3.46 -22.06
N ALA A 110 32.41 -4.28 -22.46
CA ALA A 110 32.41 -5.71 -22.17
C ALA A 110 32.51 -5.97 -20.65
N LEU A 111 33.38 -5.25 -19.93
CA LEU A 111 33.53 -5.36 -18.47
C LEU A 111 32.26 -4.97 -17.72
N SER A 112 31.59 -3.91 -18.18
CA SER A 112 30.35 -3.41 -17.58
C SER A 112 29.11 -4.20 -17.98
N SER A 113 29.15 -4.96 -19.08
CA SER A 113 27.99 -5.68 -19.63
C SER A 113 27.30 -6.65 -18.67
N LEU A 114 27.98 -7.11 -17.61
CA LEU A 114 27.37 -7.98 -16.60
C LEU A 114 26.39 -7.24 -15.67
N TYR A 115 26.65 -5.95 -15.38
CA TYR A 115 25.87 -5.16 -14.41
C TYR A 115 25.23 -3.90 -15.00
N GLU A 116 25.65 -3.43 -16.18
CA GLU A 116 25.06 -2.30 -16.88
C GLU A 116 24.23 -2.73 -18.09
N LYS A 117 22.91 -2.53 -18.01
CA LYS A 117 21.98 -2.83 -19.12
C LYS A 117 22.30 -2.07 -20.42
N SER A 118 22.91 -0.88 -20.34
CA SER A 118 23.29 -0.08 -21.50
C SER A 118 24.40 -0.70 -22.34
N SER A 119 25.23 -1.55 -21.76
CA SER A 119 26.36 -2.22 -22.39
C SER A 119 26.10 -3.71 -22.63
N ALA A 120 24.90 -4.20 -22.27
CA ALA A 120 24.56 -5.61 -22.28
C ALA A 120 23.60 -5.98 -23.42
N LEU A 121 23.70 -7.24 -23.84
CA LEU A 121 22.73 -7.88 -24.71
C LEU A 121 21.97 -8.95 -23.92
N GLU A 122 20.65 -9.04 -24.14
CA GLU A 122 19.83 -10.13 -23.60
C GLU A 122 19.49 -11.14 -24.71
N PRO A 123 19.50 -12.46 -24.39
CA PRO A 123 19.08 -13.48 -25.34
C PRO A 123 17.56 -13.45 -25.53
N LEU A 124 17.14 -13.66 -26.77
CA LEU A 124 15.77 -13.88 -27.18
C LEU A 124 15.63 -15.29 -27.75
N TYR A 125 14.54 -15.97 -27.41
CA TYR A 125 14.25 -17.31 -27.88
C TYR A 125 13.07 -17.29 -28.83
N LYS A 126 13.24 -17.84 -30.02
CA LYS A 126 12.17 -18.04 -31.00
C LYS A 126 11.95 -19.53 -31.20
N LYS A 127 10.73 -19.99 -30.92
CA LYS A 127 10.33 -21.38 -31.17
C LYS A 127 10.20 -21.62 -32.67
N MET A 128 10.86 -22.66 -33.17
CA MET A 128 10.86 -23.06 -34.57
C MET A 128 9.87 -24.20 -34.83
N SER A 129 9.55 -24.44 -36.09
CA SER A 129 8.60 -25.47 -36.53
C SER A 129 9.04 -26.90 -36.18
N ASN A 130 10.35 -27.13 -36.06
CA ASN A 130 10.93 -28.40 -35.66
C ASN A 130 10.93 -28.63 -34.13
N GLY A 131 10.39 -27.71 -33.34
CA GLY A 131 10.35 -27.78 -31.88
C GLY A 131 11.55 -27.18 -31.15
N ASP A 132 12.64 -26.88 -31.86
CA ASP A 132 13.84 -26.24 -31.29
C ASP A 132 13.63 -24.74 -31.05
N ASN A 133 14.50 -24.14 -30.23
CA ASN A 133 14.56 -22.70 -30.04
C ASN A 133 15.79 -22.11 -30.75
N ALA A 134 15.56 -21.17 -31.66
CA ALA A 134 16.61 -20.29 -32.16
C ALA A 134 16.88 -19.16 -31.17
N ILE A 135 18.14 -18.75 -31.08
CA ILE A 135 18.59 -17.67 -30.19
C ILE A 135 18.88 -16.42 -31.01
N GLY A 136 18.42 -15.26 -30.53
CA GLY A 136 18.84 -13.94 -30.99
C GLY A 136 19.30 -13.09 -29.81
N TYR A 137 19.86 -11.92 -30.10
CA TYR A 137 20.31 -10.96 -29.11
C TYR A 137 19.78 -9.57 -29.45
N ARG A 138 19.36 -8.86 -28.41
CA ARG A 138 19.03 -7.43 -28.48
C ARG A 138 19.58 -6.71 -27.26
N ARG A 139 19.50 -5.39 -27.25
CA ARG A 139 19.85 -4.60 -26.07
C ARG A 139 19.07 -5.08 -24.84
N ALA A 140 19.78 -5.25 -23.72
CA ALA A 140 19.18 -5.78 -22.50
C ALA A 140 18.25 -4.77 -21.82
N SER A 141 17.11 -5.27 -21.33
CA SER A 141 16.15 -4.51 -20.51
C SER A 141 16.59 -4.42 -19.05
N LEU A 142 17.28 -5.46 -18.58
CA LEU A 142 17.88 -5.63 -17.25
C LEU A 142 19.34 -6.05 -17.43
N SER A 143 20.19 -5.84 -16.43
CA SER A 143 21.54 -6.41 -16.51
C SER A 143 21.48 -7.94 -16.49
N PRO A 144 22.41 -8.66 -17.15
CA PRO A 144 22.46 -10.13 -17.12
C PRO A 144 22.50 -10.70 -15.70
N VAL A 145 23.21 -10.05 -14.78
CA VAL A 145 23.23 -10.42 -13.37
C VAL A 145 21.85 -10.23 -12.73
N ALA A 146 21.17 -9.12 -12.97
CA ALA A 146 19.80 -8.91 -12.47
C ALA A 146 18.82 -9.96 -13.03
N GLN A 147 18.89 -10.27 -14.32
CA GLN A 147 18.07 -11.32 -14.93
C GLN A 147 18.29 -12.67 -14.27
N ARG A 148 19.56 -13.03 -14.01
CA ARG A 148 19.91 -14.29 -13.33
C ARG A 148 19.40 -14.33 -11.90
N ILE A 149 19.58 -13.24 -11.16
CA ILE A 149 19.10 -13.06 -9.79
C ILE A 149 17.59 -13.25 -9.71
N LEU A 150 16.83 -12.67 -10.65
CA LEU A 150 15.38 -12.84 -10.72
C LEU A 150 14.98 -14.28 -11.02
N ALA A 151 15.66 -14.93 -11.97
CA ALA A 151 15.41 -16.33 -12.28
C ALA A 151 15.68 -17.25 -11.07
N LEU A 152 16.69 -16.91 -10.26
CA LEU A 152 17.01 -17.64 -9.02
C LEU A 152 16.00 -17.33 -7.91
N ALA A 153 15.55 -16.08 -7.77
CA ALA A 153 14.52 -15.69 -6.79
C ALA A 153 13.16 -16.35 -7.08
N ALA A 154 12.83 -16.54 -8.36
CA ALA A 154 11.63 -17.26 -8.79
C ALA A 154 11.73 -18.78 -8.59
N SER A 155 12.92 -19.30 -8.22
CA SER A 155 13.12 -20.72 -7.93
C SER A 155 13.23 -20.93 -6.41
N ASP A 156 12.28 -21.70 -5.84
CA ASP A 156 12.16 -21.89 -4.39
C ASP A 156 13.41 -22.51 -3.70
N ASN A 157 14.36 -23.04 -4.49
CA ASN A 157 15.43 -23.90 -3.98
C ASN A 157 16.85 -23.30 -4.03
N TYR A 158 17.11 -22.19 -4.73
CA TYR A 158 18.50 -21.81 -5.05
C TYR A 158 19.02 -20.52 -4.44
N TRP A 159 18.18 -19.52 -4.19
CA TRP A 159 18.64 -18.24 -3.68
C TRP A 159 17.60 -17.61 -2.76
N ARG A 160 17.97 -17.39 -1.49
CA ARG A 160 17.10 -16.85 -0.43
C ARG A 160 17.65 -15.51 0.04
N PRO A 161 17.50 -14.43 -0.75
CA PRO A 161 17.95 -13.10 -0.35
C PRO A 161 17.22 -12.64 0.91
N GLU A 162 17.91 -11.85 1.73
CA GLU A 162 17.31 -11.18 2.91
C GLU A 162 16.49 -12.14 3.78
N GLU A 163 17.06 -13.32 4.07
CA GLU A 163 16.43 -14.35 4.92
C GLU A 163 15.06 -14.83 4.44
N ASN A 164 14.86 -14.92 3.12
CA ASN A 164 13.56 -15.29 2.54
C ASN A 164 12.47 -14.27 2.87
N SER A 165 12.86 -12.99 2.94
CA SER A 165 11.93 -11.88 3.15
C SER A 165 10.81 -11.92 2.13
N LYS A 166 9.56 -11.87 2.63
CA LYS A 166 8.35 -11.69 1.80
C LYS A 166 8.07 -10.21 1.50
N LEU A 167 8.88 -9.30 2.04
CA LEU A 167 8.78 -7.87 1.80
C LEU A 167 9.57 -7.48 0.54
N PRO A 168 9.35 -6.28 -0.02
CA PRO A 168 10.17 -5.77 -1.12
C PRO A 168 11.66 -5.87 -0.80
N LEU A 169 12.43 -6.53 -1.67
CA LEU A 169 13.86 -6.78 -1.44
C LEU A 169 14.67 -5.49 -1.53
N HIS A 170 15.29 -5.10 -0.42
CA HIS A 170 16.05 -3.85 -0.32
C HIS A 170 17.26 -3.82 -1.25
N LEU A 171 17.90 -4.97 -1.48
CA LEU A 171 19.03 -5.10 -2.40
C LEU A 171 18.65 -4.74 -3.85
N LEU A 172 17.44 -5.10 -4.30
CA LEU A 172 16.96 -4.77 -5.65
C LEU A 172 16.67 -3.28 -5.76
N ALA A 173 16.05 -2.69 -4.72
CA ALA A 173 15.80 -1.27 -4.66
C ALA A 173 17.10 -0.45 -4.69
N ARG A 174 18.13 -0.85 -3.92
CA ARG A 174 19.46 -0.21 -3.92
C ARG A 174 20.13 -0.28 -5.29
N ALA A 175 19.93 -1.37 -6.02
CA ALA A 175 20.42 -1.55 -7.38
C ALA A 175 19.56 -0.82 -8.45
N GLY A 176 18.49 -0.14 -8.05
CA GLY A 176 17.61 0.63 -8.95
C GLY A 176 16.60 -0.23 -9.72
N TYR A 177 16.35 -1.46 -9.26
CA TYR A 177 15.34 -2.35 -9.84
C TYR A 177 14.05 -2.30 -9.02
N LEU A 178 12.96 -1.88 -9.68
CA LEU A 178 11.62 -1.79 -9.09
C LEU A 178 10.71 -2.78 -9.81
N PHE A 179 9.96 -3.58 -9.04
CA PHE A 179 9.03 -4.57 -9.58
C PHE A 179 7.68 -4.49 -8.87
N PRO A 180 6.58 -4.73 -9.60
CA PRO A 180 5.27 -4.83 -8.98
C PRO A 180 5.22 -6.10 -8.11
N GLN A 181 4.75 -5.94 -6.87
CA GLN A 181 4.49 -7.04 -5.95
C GLN A 181 3.01 -7.01 -5.57
N LEU A 182 2.38 -8.18 -5.56
CA LEU A 182 1.03 -8.33 -5.00
C LEU A 182 1.13 -8.24 -3.48
N GLY A 183 0.35 -7.34 -2.87
CA GLY A 183 0.33 -7.13 -1.42
C GLY A 183 -0.97 -6.49 -0.95
N VAL A 184 -1.14 -6.43 0.37
CA VAL A 184 -2.27 -5.73 1.00
C VAL A 184 -1.87 -4.27 1.20
N VAL A 185 -2.72 -3.36 0.72
CA VAL A 185 -2.55 -1.92 0.92
C VAL A 185 -3.53 -1.46 1.99
N LEU A 186 -3.04 -0.75 3.00
CA LEU A 186 -3.92 -0.07 3.94
C LEU A 186 -4.59 1.11 3.23
N HIS A 187 -5.92 1.09 3.18
CA HIS A 187 -6.71 2.21 2.72
C HIS A 187 -7.40 2.87 3.92
N THR A 188 -7.33 4.20 4.00
CA THR A 188 -8.13 4.95 4.98
C THR A 188 -9.50 5.21 4.38
N ASP A 189 -10.49 4.47 4.86
CA ASP A 189 -11.88 4.74 4.51
C ASP A 189 -12.40 5.97 5.27
N GLN A 190 -13.02 6.89 4.54
CA GLN A 190 -13.70 8.04 5.12
C GLN A 190 -15.19 7.74 5.27
N ILE A 191 -15.72 7.98 6.47
CA ILE A 191 -17.16 7.86 6.72
C ILE A 191 -17.90 8.89 5.85
N PRO A 192 -18.85 8.47 5.01
CA PRO A 192 -19.53 9.40 4.12
C PRO A 192 -20.34 10.43 4.88
N ALA A 193 -20.29 11.68 4.43
CA ALA A 193 -21.10 12.76 4.99
C ALA A 193 -22.60 12.50 4.77
N LEU A 194 -23.41 12.83 5.77
CA LEU A 194 -24.87 12.80 5.66
C LEU A 194 -25.35 13.94 4.75
N LYS A 195 -25.69 13.65 3.49
CA LYS A 195 -26.18 14.66 2.54
C LYS A 195 -27.56 15.20 2.90
N ARG A 196 -28.48 14.30 3.25
CA ARG A 196 -29.84 14.63 3.69
C ARG A 196 -30.25 13.63 4.77
N ALA A 197 -30.98 14.12 5.75
CA ALA A 197 -31.52 13.29 6.81
C ALA A 197 -32.92 13.77 7.21
N ILE A 198 -33.73 12.83 7.70
CA ILE A 198 -34.99 13.10 8.36
C ILE A 198 -34.75 12.95 9.86
N PHE A 199 -35.11 13.96 10.63
CA PHE A 199 -35.06 13.93 12.09
C PHE A 199 -36.45 14.19 12.66
N VAL A 200 -36.91 13.30 13.54
CA VAL A 200 -38.17 13.44 14.27
C VAL A 200 -37.90 13.26 15.74
N GLN A 201 -38.45 14.14 16.58
CA GLN A 201 -38.30 14.04 18.03
C GLN A 201 -39.63 14.33 18.71
N ALA A 202 -39.99 13.46 19.65
CA ALA A 202 -41.10 13.64 20.57
C ALA A 202 -40.53 13.85 21.98
N ARG A 203 -41.02 14.87 22.68
CA ARG A 203 -40.65 15.16 24.07
C ARG A 203 -41.91 15.18 24.93
N HIS A 204 -41.81 14.66 26.14
CA HIS A 204 -42.91 14.66 27.08
C HIS A 204 -42.38 14.98 28.48
N GLU A 205 -43.03 15.93 29.15
CA GLU A 205 -42.80 16.21 30.56
C GLU A 205 -43.66 15.24 31.37
N VAL A 206 -43.02 14.28 32.05
CA VAL A 206 -43.71 13.28 32.88
C VAL A 206 -44.08 13.90 34.23
N THR A 207 -43.18 14.70 34.77
CA THR A 207 -43.39 15.53 35.97
C THR A 207 -42.65 16.86 35.78
N PRO A 208 -42.94 17.90 36.58
CA PRO A 208 -42.20 19.17 36.48
C PRO A 208 -40.68 19.05 36.64
N GLN A 209 -40.19 17.93 37.18
CA GLN A 209 -38.78 17.64 37.35
C GLN A 209 -38.24 16.62 36.36
N ILE A 210 -39.08 15.87 35.64
CA ILE A 210 -38.66 14.75 34.78
C ILE A 210 -39.24 14.93 33.37
N GLY A 211 -38.34 15.10 32.40
CA GLY A 211 -38.66 15.07 30.98
C GLY A 211 -38.09 13.83 30.30
N ILE A 212 -38.81 13.29 29.33
CA ILE A 212 -38.34 12.21 28.46
C ILE A 212 -38.40 12.66 27.00
N ALA A 213 -37.52 12.08 26.19
CA ALA A 213 -37.49 12.31 24.75
C ALA A 213 -37.27 10.98 24.02
N ALA A 214 -37.95 10.82 22.89
CA ALA A 214 -37.66 9.80 21.91
C ALA A 214 -37.38 10.49 20.59
N TRP A 215 -36.36 10.03 19.86
CA TRP A 215 -35.98 10.63 18.59
C TRP A 215 -35.53 9.59 17.58
N TYR A 216 -35.69 9.95 16.31
CA TYR A 216 -35.37 9.14 15.16
C TYR A 216 -34.62 9.97 14.13
N LEU A 217 -33.50 9.46 13.63
CA LEU A 217 -32.68 10.06 12.58
C LEU A 217 -32.47 9.05 11.46
N ARG A 218 -32.78 9.40 10.22
CA ARG A 218 -32.51 8.55 9.05
C ARG A 218 -31.87 9.33 7.92
N SER A 219 -30.76 8.83 7.37
CA SER A 219 -30.18 9.34 6.13
C SER A 219 -31.07 8.99 4.93
N VAL A 220 -31.31 9.93 4.02
CA VAL A 220 -32.14 9.73 2.82
C VAL A 220 -31.51 10.35 1.57
N GLY A 221 -31.83 9.82 0.38
CA GLY A 221 -31.40 10.41 -0.90
C GLY A 221 -29.88 10.52 -1.09
N GLY A 222 -29.11 9.67 -0.41
CA GLY A 222 -27.65 9.57 -0.57
C GLY A 222 -27.27 8.77 -1.81
N ASN A 223 -26.00 8.88 -2.21
CA ASN A 223 -25.44 7.98 -3.21
C ASN A 223 -25.04 6.67 -2.51
N SER A 224 -25.06 5.56 -3.24
CA SER A 224 -24.47 4.31 -2.78
C SER A 224 -22.97 4.49 -2.54
N HIS A 225 -22.47 4.05 -1.38
CA HIS A 225 -21.06 4.11 -1.01
C HIS A 225 -20.45 2.72 -1.01
N ARG A 226 -19.31 2.56 -1.71
CA ARG A 226 -18.64 1.28 -1.89
C ARG A 226 -17.40 1.19 -0.99
N PHE A 227 -17.30 0.09 -0.25
CA PHE A 227 -16.17 -0.23 0.62
C PHE A 227 -15.53 -1.54 0.14
N LEU A 228 -14.20 -1.61 0.26
CA LEU A 228 -13.40 -2.73 -0.20
C LEU A 228 -12.67 -3.34 0.98
N THR A 229 -12.88 -4.62 1.23
CA THR A 229 -12.10 -5.36 2.23
C THR A 229 -11.27 -6.43 1.55
N ALA A 230 -9.98 -6.50 1.87
CA ALA A 230 -9.10 -7.54 1.34
C ALA A 230 -9.61 -8.95 1.68
N ASN A 231 -9.60 -9.85 0.70
CA ASN A 231 -9.95 -11.27 0.87
C ASN A 231 -9.09 -12.12 -0.09
N GLY A 232 -8.12 -12.83 0.48
CA GLY A 232 -7.11 -13.55 -0.30
C GLY A 232 -6.32 -12.61 -1.22
N THR A 233 -6.42 -12.85 -2.53
CA THR A 233 -5.77 -12.04 -3.59
C THR A 233 -6.70 -10.98 -4.21
N GLY A 234 -7.94 -10.89 -3.74
CA GLY A 234 -8.95 -9.94 -4.23
C GLY A 234 -9.54 -9.09 -3.11
N ASN A 235 -10.67 -8.46 -3.40
CA ASN A 235 -11.43 -7.66 -2.43
C ASN A 235 -12.90 -8.07 -2.45
N ASP A 236 -13.48 -8.21 -1.25
CA ASP A 236 -14.92 -8.18 -1.07
C ASP A 236 -15.42 -6.73 -1.25
N VAL A 237 -16.62 -6.59 -1.79
CA VAL A 237 -17.22 -5.29 -2.11
C VAL A 237 -18.54 -5.15 -1.37
N ASP A 238 -18.59 -4.21 -0.42
CA ASP A 238 -19.80 -3.84 0.29
C ASP A 238 -20.34 -2.51 -0.21
N VAL A 239 -21.65 -2.42 -0.44
CA VAL A 239 -22.32 -1.21 -0.94
C VAL A 239 -23.42 -0.78 0.03
N PHE A 240 -23.38 0.48 0.46
CA PHE A 240 -24.32 1.03 1.44
C PHE A 240 -25.06 2.25 0.91
N ASP A 241 -26.40 2.18 0.96
CA ASP A 241 -27.28 3.30 0.56
C ASP A 241 -27.79 4.10 1.76
N THR A 242 -27.68 3.54 2.97
CA THR A 242 -28.13 4.15 4.22
C THR A 242 -26.99 4.12 5.23
N THR A 243 -26.44 5.29 5.51
CA THR A 243 -25.33 5.47 6.46
C THR A 243 -25.84 5.61 7.90
N ALA A 244 -26.97 6.29 8.10
CA ALA A 244 -27.55 6.51 9.42
C ALA A 244 -29.02 6.06 9.48
N ASN A 245 -29.35 5.22 10.47
CA ASN A 245 -30.71 4.85 10.82
C ASN A 245 -30.78 4.68 12.34
N VAL A 246 -30.89 5.80 13.05
CA VAL A 246 -30.68 5.90 14.49
C VAL A 246 -32.01 6.08 15.22
N ILE A 247 -32.21 5.27 16.26
CA ILE A 247 -33.29 5.46 17.23
C ILE A 247 -32.63 5.79 18.56
N GLY A 248 -33.08 6.86 19.20
CA GLY A 248 -32.59 7.28 20.52
C GLY A 248 -33.72 7.59 21.49
N ILE A 249 -33.41 7.39 22.76
CA ILE A 249 -34.24 7.76 23.90
C ILE A 249 -33.37 8.54 24.89
N GLY A 250 -33.96 9.54 25.52
CA GLY A 250 -33.30 10.35 26.51
C GLY A 250 -34.23 10.69 27.66
N ALA A 251 -33.65 10.93 28.82
CA ALA A 251 -34.35 11.42 30.00
C ALA A 251 -33.53 12.53 30.65
N LYS A 252 -34.22 13.53 31.20
CA LYS A 252 -33.63 14.61 31.97
C LYS A 252 -34.38 14.75 33.28
N TRP A 253 -33.64 14.77 34.38
CA TRP A 253 -34.15 14.94 35.73
C TRP A 253 -33.55 16.19 36.37
N GLN A 254 -34.38 17.16 36.74
CA GLN A 254 -34.00 18.29 37.57
C GLN A 254 -33.99 17.92 39.06
N LEU A 255 -32.83 18.00 39.67
CA LEU A 255 -32.55 17.68 41.07
C LEU A 255 -32.50 19.00 41.88
N GLY A 256 -33.65 19.67 41.99
CA GLY A 256 -33.73 21.01 42.59
C GLY A 256 -33.51 22.13 41.57
N LYS A 257 -33.16 23.33 42.05
CA LYS A 257 -33.18 24.56 41.20
C LYS A 257 -32.02 24.64 40.20
N ASN A 258 -30.85 24.09 40.56
CA ASN A 258 -29.59 24.34 39.84
C ASN A 258 -28.84 23.04 39.47
N LEU A 259 -29.47 21.88 39.55
CA LEU A 259 -28.81 20.60 39.28
C LEU A 259 -29.68 19.77 38.34
N ALA A 260 -29.10 19.21 37.29
CA ALA A 260 -29.81 18.34 36.36
C ALA A 260 -28.96 17.14 35.95
N LEU A 261 -29.59 15.97 35.89
CA LEU A 261 -29.01 14.74 35.35
C LEU A 261 -29.68 14.45 34.01
N SER A 262 -28.92 14.19 32.96
CA SER A 262 -29.44 13.71 31.68
C SER A 262 -28.77 12.42 31.24
N VAL A 263 -29.57 11.55 30.64
CA VAL A 263 -29.13 10.28 30.07
C VAL A 263 -29.67 10.19 28.66
N ASP A 264 -28.83 9.83 27.71
CA ASP A 264 -29.20 9.48 26.34
C ASP A 264 -28.67 8.10 25.98
N TYR A 265 -29.51 7.31 25.32
CA TYR A 265 -29.18 6.01 24.77
C TYR A 265 -29.73 5.90 23.36
N GLY A 266 -28.96 5.34 22.43
CA GLY A 266 -29.49 5.02 21.12
C GLY A 266 -28.70 3.98 20.36
N GLN A 267 -29.25 3.62 19.20
CA GLN A 267 -28.76 2.54 18.36
C GLN A 267 -28.81 2.95 16.89
N ASN A 268 -27.72 2.74 16.14
CA ASN A 268 -27.74 2.84 14.68
C ASN A 268 -28.01 1.48 14.06
N ARG A 269 -29.18 1.32 13.46
CA ARG A 269 -29.68 0.08 12.84
C ARG A 269 -29.39 -0.04 11.35
N SER A 270 -28.50 0.79 10.80
CA SER A 270 -28.05 0.65 9.41
C SER A 270 -27.10 -0.54 9.25
N SER A 271 -27.09 -1.14 8.06
CA SER A 271 -26.08 -2.15 7.67
C SER A 271 -24.68 -1.55 7.70
N PHE A 272 -24.53 -0.29 7.29
CA PHE A 272 -23.29 0.46 7.39
C PHE A 272 -22.78 0.55 8.83
N GLY A 273 -23.64 0.90 9.80
CA GLY A 273 -23.27 0.92 11.21
C GLY A 273 -22.74 -0.44 11.69
N ARG A 274 -23.38 -1.54 11.30
CA ARG A 274 -22.92 -2.90 11.63
C ARG A 274 -21.60 -3.27 10.93
N TYR A 275 -21.40 -2.82 9.69
CA TYR A 275 -20.14 -3.00 8.97
C TYR A 275 -18.99 -2.30 9.70
N MET A 276 -19.20 -1.04 10.12
CA MET A 276 -18.23 -0.29 10.91
C MET A 276 -17.96 -1.00 12.23
N ASN A 277 -19.00 -1.40 12.97
CA ASN A 277 -18.87 -2.13 14.23
C ASN A 277 -18.31 -3.57 14.11
N GLY A 278 -17.92 -3.98 12.92
CA GLY A 278 -17.29 -5.26 12.62
C GLY A 278 -15.76 -5.26 12.77
N ALA A 279 -15.14 -6.36 12.33
CA ALA A 279 -13.69 -6.51 12.32
C ALA A 279 -13.22 -7.28 11.09
N THR A 280 -12.00 -6.95 10.64
CA THR A 280 -11.34 -7.69 9.55
C THR A 280 -10.91 -9.06 10.06
N ARG A 281 -11.19 -10.10 9.28
CA ARG A 281 -10.80 -11.46 9.59
C ARG A 281 -9.43 -11.77 9.01
N TRP A 282 -8.60 -12.43 9.80
CA TRP A 282 -7.27 -12.85 9.39
C TRP A 282 -7.08 -14.34 9.67
N ALA A 283 -6.52 -15.05 8.71
CA ALA A 283 -5.91 -16.35 8.95
C ALA A 283 -4.42 -16.16 9.19
N HIS A 284 -3.95 -16.69 10.31
CA HIS A 284 -2.56 -16.66 10.71
C HIS A 284 -2.12 -18.04 11.19
N THR A 285 -0.96 -18.49 10.71
CA THR A 285 -0.30 -19.70 11.22
C THR A 285 0.76 -19.27 12.22
N ALA A 286 0.61 -19.72 13.47
CA ALA A 286 1.55 -19.40 14.55
C ALA A 286 2.99 -19.77 14.17
N GLY A 287 3.94 -18.89 14.49
CA GLY A 287 5.35 -19.05 14.12
C GLY A 287 5.69 -18.63 12.68
N THR A 288 4.74 -18.06 11.93
CA THR A 288 4.99 -17.51 10.58
C THR A 288 4.67 -16.02 10.52
N SER A 289 5.23 -15.29 9.57
CA SER A 289 4.84 -13.90 9.28
C SER A 289 3.66 -13.81 8.31
N ALA A 290 2.96 -14.92 8.04
CA ALA A 290 1.87 -14.96 7.07
C ALA A 290 0.55 -14.54 7.72
N PHE A 291 -0.02 -13.45 7.20
CA PHE A 291 -1.37 -13.00 7.52
C PHE A 291 -2.17 -12.99 6.21
N THR A 292 -3.16 -13.87 6.09
CA THR A 292 -4.03 -13.92 4.92
C THR A 292 -5.36 -13.26 5.27
N PRO A 293 -5.75 -12.17 4.59
CA PRO A 293 -7.02 -11.52 4.86
C PRO A 293 -8.19 -12.41 4.40
N GLN A 294 -9.26 -12.47 5.20
CA GLN A 294 -10.45 -13.31 4.96
C GLN A 294 -11.73 -12.47 4.92
N GLY A 295 -11.66 -11.25 4.39
CA GLY A 295 -12.79 -10.33 4.35
C GLY A 295 -13.13 -9.75 5.73
N ARG A 296 -14.34 -9.20 5.86
CA ARG A 296 -14.83 -8.56 7.09
C ARG A 296 -16.02 -9.30 7.67
N ALA A 297 -16.05 -9.43 9.00
CA ALA A 297 -17.25 -9.85 9.71
C ALA A 297 -18.02 -8.60 10.20
N TYR A 298 -19.32 -8.55 9.93
CA TYR A 298 -20.19 -7.49 10.44
C TYR A 298 -20.40 -7.65 11.95
N GLY A 299 -20.38 -6.53 12.65
CA GLY A 299 -20.63 -6.47 14.08
C GLY A 299 -22.12 -6.49 14.47
N GLY A 300 -22.33 -6.36 15.78
CA GLY A 300 -23.64 -6.09 16.36
C GLY A 300 -24.14 -4.69 16.00
N THR A 301 -25.42 -4.42 16.27
CA THR A 301 -26.02 -3.08 16.11
C THR A 301 -25.31 -2.10 17.04
N PRO A 302 -24.56 -1.12 16.52
CA PRO A 302 -23.79 -0.20 17.35
C PRO A 302 -24.70 0.73 18.14
N THR A 303 -24.29 1.01 19.37
CA THR A 303 -25.01 1.78 20.38
C THR A 303 -24.18 2.92 20.92
N PHE A 304 -24.85 3.97 21.38
CA PHE A 304 -24.21 5.06 22.11
C PHE A 304 -24.93 5.35 23.41
N ARG A 305 -24.18 5.87 24.37
CA ARG A 305 -24.65 6.25 25.71
C ARG A 305 -23.98 7.54 26.14
N VAL A 306 -24.77 8.47 26.64
CA VAL A 306 -24.30 9.71 27.25
C VAL A 306 -24.95 9.86 28.61
N LEU A 307 -24.15 10.14 29.62
CA LEU A 307 -24.58 10.50 30.96
C LEU A 307 -23.97 11.86 31.26
N ARG A 308 -24.77 12.85 31.66
CA ARG A 308 -24.29 14.19 31.96
C ARG A 308 -24.96 14.74 33.20
N LEU A 309 -24.16 15.35 34.07
CA LEU A 309 -24.60 16.08 35.25
C LEU A 309 -24.26 17.55 35.05
N ASP A 310 -25.26 18.41 35.07
CA ASP A 310 -25.14 19.86 34.93
C ASP A 310 -25.44 20.55 36.26
N VAL A 311 -24.64 21.56 36.59
CA VAL A 311 -24.77 22.43 37.77
C VAL A 311 -24.80 23.89 37.33
N GLY A 312 -25.75 24.66 37.85
CA GLY A 312 -25.90 26.08 37.54
C GLY A 312 -26.48 26.33 36.15
N ARG A 313 -26.46 27.60 35.74
CA ARG A 313 -26.93 28.08 34.45
C ARG A 313 -26.13 29.33 34.10
N ALA A 314 -25.35 29.26 33.04
CA ALA A 314 -24.76 30.43 32.41
C ALA A 314 -25.84 31.10 31.56
N ASP A 315 -26.12 32.35 31.87
CA ASP A 315 -27.16 33.15 31.23
C ASP A 315 -26.52 34.47 30.77
N MET A 316 -26.45 34.67 29.45
CA MET A 316 -25.82 35.86 28.86
C MET A 316 -26.58 37.15 29.16
N ASP A 317 -27.79 37.06 29.71
CA ASP A 317 -28.58 38.18 30.22
C ASP A 317 -28.29 38.49 31.71
N ALA A 318 -27.50 37.66 32.40
CA ALA A 318 -27.15 37.85 33.81
C ALA A 318 -25.64 37.76 34.04
N ALA A 319 -24.99 38.93 34.16
CA ALA A 319 -23.58 39.02 34.51
C ALA A 319 -23.28 38.31 35.85
N GLY A 320 -22.19 37.55 35.89
CA GLY A 320 -21.79 36.71 37.01
C GLY A 320 -22.43 35.32 37.04
N SER A 321 -23.34 35.00 36.11
CA SER A 321 -23.92 33.67 35.99
C SER A 321 -22.89 32.64 35.51
N TRP A 322 -23.09 31.38 35.90
CA TRP A 322 -22.14 30.30 35.62
C TRP A 322 -22.84 28.95 35.51
N ASN A 323 -22.21 28.04 34.79
CA ASN A 323 -22.53 26.62 34.83
C ASN A 323 -21.26 25.77 34.88
N ALA A 324 -21.42 24.53 35.32
CA ALA A 324 -20.42 23.49 35.23
C ALA A 324 -21.10 22.17 34.90
N PHE A 325 -20.38 21.26 34.26
CA PHE A 325 -20.88 19.93 33.99
C PHE A 325 -19.77 18.88 34.03
N VAL A 326 -20.20 17.64 34.25
CA VAL A 326 -19.40 16.45 34.01
C VAL A 326 -20.22 15.48 33.16
N ASP A 327 -19.58 14.89 32.16
CA ASP A 327 -20.19 13.87 31.33
C ASP A 327 -19.32 12.63 31.19
N TYR A 328 -20.00 11.50 30.98
CA TYR A 328 -19.44 10.26 30.49
C TYR A 328 -20.11 9.89 29.18
N LYS A 329 -19.30 9.49 28.21
CA LYS A 329 -19.74 9.13 26.87
C LYS A 329 -19.16 7.80 26.48
N ALA A 330 -19.96 6.99 25.79
CA ALA A 330 -19.50 5.76 25.13
C ALA A 330 -20.23 5.60 23.80
N PHE A 331 -19.48 5.48 22.71
CA PHE A 331 -19.97 5.40 21.34
C PHE A 331 -19.30 4.23 20.63
N GLU A 332 -20.05 3.16 20.33
CA GLU A 332 -19.54 2.05 19.51
C GLU A 332 -19.27 2.50 18.08
N HIS A 333 -18.48 1.71 17.32
CA HIS A 333 -18.06 2.13 15.99
C HIS A 333 -19.28 2.21 15.05
N GLY A 334 -19.48 3.36 14.40
CA GLY A 334 -20.66 3.62 13.57
C GLY A 334 -21.97 3.80 14.35
N SER A 335 -21.94 4.04 15.66
CA SER A 335 -23.15 4.27 16.47
C SER A 335 -23.82 5.62 16.23
N PHE A 336 -23.08 6.63 15.77
CA PHE A 336 -23.55 8.02 15.77
C PHE A 336 -22.90 8.90 14.69
N PHE A 337 -23.64 9.92 14.21
CA PHE A 337 -23.22 10.81 13.11
C PHE A 337 -23.41 12.31 13.43
N GLY A 338 -23.37 12.69 14.71
CA GLY A 338 -23.43 14.09 15.18
C GLY A 338 -24.78 14.51 15.77
N GLY A 339 -24.80 15.63 16.50
CA GLY A 339 -26.03 16.30 16.98
C GLY A 339 -26.44 16.11 18.45
N ASN A 340 -25.58 15.63 19.35
CA ASN A 340 -25.94 15.40 20.77
C ASN A 340 -25.51 16.53 21.74
N GLY A 341 -25.09 17.68 21.24
CA GLY A 341 -24.63 18.79 22.10
C GLY A 341 -23.37 18.47 22.92
N THR A 342 -22.52 17.54 22.46
CA THR A 342 -21.22 17.28 23.10
C THR A 342 -20.16 18.22 22.56
N GLU A 343 -20.38 19.51 22.85
CA GLU A 343 -19.60 20.69 22.40
C GLU A 343 -18.09 20.58 22.65
N ALA A 344 -17.67 19.72 23.58
CA ALA A 344 -16.30 19.57 24.02
C ALA A 344 -15.40 18.70 23.11
N LEU A 345 -15.94 17.75 22.34
CA LEU A 345 -15.14 16.83 21.51
C LEU A 345 -15.61 16.92 20.06
N PRO A 346 -14.72 17.21 19.10
CA PRO A 346 -15.07 17.12 17.69
C PRO A 346 -15.60 15.73 17.32
N ASP A 347 -16.67 15.66 16.52
CA ASP A 347 -17.34 14.42 16.12
C ASP A 347 -16.40 13.34 15.56
N ARG A 348 -15.28 13.76 14.92
CA ARG A 348 -14.23 12.85 14.42
C ARG A 348 -13.61 11.93 15.48
N TYR A 349 -13.71 12.31 16.76
CA TYR A 349 -13.16 11.55 17.87
C TYR A 349 -14.22 10.71 18.58
N LEU A 350 -15.51 10.94 18.31
CA LEU A 350 -16.61 10.27 19.01
C LEU A 350 -16.91 8.88 18.45
N ASP A 351 -16.16 8.39 17.47
CA ASP A 351 -16.42 7.09 16.86
C ASP A 351 -15.57 5.97 17.49
N GLY A 352 -16.22 4.98 18.08
CA GLY A 352 -15.56 3.83 18.72
C GLY A 352 -14.84 4.16 20.03
N ILE A 353 -15.26 5.20 20.77
CA ILE A 353 -14.58 5.65 22.00
C ILE A 353 -15.49 5.70 23.23
N ARG A 354 -14.85 5.73 24.40
CA ARG A 354 -15.43 6.21 25.65
C ARG A 354 -14.55 7.28 26.28
N SER A 355 -15.15 8.27 26.94
CA SER A 355 -14.41 9.38 27.54
C SER A 355 -15.20 10.05 28.66
N PHE A 356 -14.49 10.81 29.50
CA PHE A 356 -15.07 11.75 30.44
C PHE A 356 -14.77 13.18 29.98
N THR A 357 -15.73 14.08 30.17
CA THR A 357 -15.52 15.52 29.96
C THR A 357 -15.95 16.28 31.19
N VAL A 358 -15.17 17.26 31.61
CA VAL A 358 -15.63 18.32 32.52
C VAL A 358 -15.65 19.64 31.76
N GLY A 359 -16.64 20.48 32.04
CA GLY A 359 -16.72 21.80 31.44
C GLY A 359 -17.29 22.82 32.40
N ALA A 360 -16.97 24.09 32.16
CA ALA A 360 -17.52 25.21 32.88
C ALA A 360 -17.70 26.40 31.95
N GLY A 361 -18.77 27.17 32.19
CA GLY A 361 -19.09 28.40 31.50
C GLY A 361 -19.29 29.54 32.50
N TYR A 362 -18.84 30.74 32.13
CA TYR A 362 -18.98 31.94 32.94
C TYR A 362 -19.33 33.14 32.07
N VAL A 363 -20.27 33.97 32.56
CA VAL A 363 -20.69 35.20 31.91
C VAL A 363 -20.10 36.39 32.68
N PRO A 364 -18.90 36.88 32.34
CA PRO A 364 -18.28 37.99 33.05
C PRO A 364 -19.06 39.29 32.91
N VAL A 365 -19.65 39.54 31.75
CA VAL A 365 -20.49 40.69 31.43
C VAL A 365 -21.63 40.24 30.52
N GLU A 366 -22.71 41.01 30.47
CA GLU A 366 -23.83 40.73 29.56
C GLU A 366 -23.33 40.53 28.13
N ASN A 367 -23.95 39.57 27.43
CA ASN A 367 -23.63 39.14 26.07
C ASN A 367 -22.27 38.45 25.86
N LEU A 368 -21.43 38.29 26.89
CA LEU A 368 -20.13 37.60 26.78
C LEU A 368 -20.14 36.30 27.60
N LEU A 369 -19.94 35.16 26.94
CA LEU A 369 -19.82 33.84 27.56
C LEU A 369 -18.42 33.26 27.29
N VAL A 370 -17.76 32.82 28.35
CA VAL A 370 -16.46 32.12 28.29
C VAL A 370 -16.66 30.69 28.74
N GLU A 371 -16.22 29.73 27.94
CA GLU A 371 -16.39 28.30 28.19
C GLU A 371 -15.06 27.57 28.12
N THR A 372 -14.86 26.61 29.01
CA THR A 372 -13.69 25.73 29.01
C THR A 372 -14.14 24.29 29.17
N PHE A 373 -13.52 23.42 28.39
CA PHE A 373 -13.79 21.99 28.35
C PHE A 373 -12.48 21.20 28.48
N TYR A 374 -12.52 20.15 29.29
CA TYR A 374 -11.41 19.23 29.44
C TYR A 374 -11.90 17.79 29.35
N THR A 375 -11.46 17.08 28.32
CA THR A 375 -11.73 15.66 28.11
C THR A 375 -10.52 14.83 28.51
N PHE A 376 -10.76 13.78 29.28
CA PHE A 376 -9.74 12.85 29.72
C PHE A 376 -10.24 11.40 29.70
N GLY A 377 -9.31 10.46 29.84
CA GLY A 377 -9.63 9.04 29.90
C GLY A 377 -10.23 8.50 28.60
N ALA A 378 -9.98 9.17 27.47
CA ALA A 378 -10.48 8.78 26.16
C ALA A 378 -9.80 7.48 25.68
N LYS A 379 -10.59 6.41 25.57
CA LYS A 379 -10.12 5.06 25.20
C LYS A 379 -11.02 4.47 24.13
N GLY A 380 -10.45 3.69 23.21
CA GLY A 380 -11.21 2.88 22.27
C GLY A 380 -12.10 1.87 23.01
N LEU A 381 -13.31 1.64 22.52
CA LEU A 381 -14.19 0.56 22.99
C LEU A 381 -13.81 -0.79 22.38
N HIS A 382 -13.26 -0.76 21.17
CA HIS A 382 -12.75 -1.92 20.46
C HIS A 382 -11.32 -1.68 20.01
N ALA A 383 -10.61 -2.77 19.72
CA ALA A 383 -9.32 -2.70 19.08
C ALA A 383 -9.50 -2.24 17.61
N ARG A 384 -8.62 -1.37 17.13
CA ARG A 384 -8.64 -0.89 15.74
C ARG A 384 -7.94 -1.88 14.84
N ASP A 385 -8.49 -2.09 13.65
CA ASP A 385 -7.84 -2.88 12.61
C ASP A 385 -6.55 -2.17 12.16
N THR A 386 -5.40 -2.82 12.31
CA THR A 386 -4.12 -2.39 11.74
C THR A 386 -3.58 -3.47 10.80
N LEU A 387 -2.55 -3.14 10.01
CA LEU A 387 -1.89 -4.11 9.11
C LEU A 387 -1.36 -5.34 9.86
N TYR A 388 -1.03 -5.18 11.15
CA TYR A 388 -0.42 -6.21 11.99
C TYR A 388 -1.39 -6.78 13.04
N GLY A 389 -2.70 -6.55 12.88
CA GLY A 389 -3.74 -7.03 13.77
C GLY A 389 -4.37 -5.93 14.62
N ALA A 390 -5.18 -6.34 15.59
CA ALA A 390 -6.02 -5.41 16.34
C ALA A 390 -5.21 -4.69 17.45
N GLU A 391 -5.28 -3.36 17.52
CA GLU A 391 -4.57 -2.55 18.54
C GLU A 391 -5.53 -1.77 19.46
N ASN A 392 -5.20 -1.69 20.75
CA ASN A 392 -5.93 -0.86 21.71
C ASN A 392 -5.60 0.64 21.55
N PHE A 393 -6.59 1.45 21.18
CA PHE A 393 -6.42 2.88 21.03
C PHE A 393 -6.64 3.67 22.34
N LYS A 394 -5.75 4.63 22.63
CA LYS A 394 -5.96 5.68 23.64
C LYS A 394 -5.76 7.03 22.98
N LEU A 395 -6.71 7.94 23.21
CA LEU A 395 -6.55 9.35 22.82
C LEU A 395 -5.91 10.09 24.01
N GLY A 396 -5.02 11.03 23.71
CA GLY A 396 -4.50 11.96 24.72
C GLY A 396 -5.61 12.85 25.31
N ASN A 397 -5.29 13.57 26.38
CA ASN A 397 -6.23 14.53 26.96
C ASN A 397 -6.46 15.70 25.98
N TYR A 398 -7.67 16.25 25.97
CA TYR A 398 -8.06 17.33 25.07
C TYR A 398 -8.63 18.50 25.87
N THR A 399 -8.14 19.71 25.57
CA THR A 399 -8.60 20.96 26.18
C THR A 399 -9.13 21.88 25.09
N ARG A 400 -10.30 22.47 25.31
CA ARG A 400 -10.88 23.52 24.45
C ARG A 400 -11.29 24.71 25.31
N VAL A 401 -10.98 25.91 24.84
CA VAL A 401 -11.51 27.17 25.37
C VAL A 401 -12.28 27.85 24.26
N GLN A 402 -13.44 28.39 24.57
CA GLN A 402 -14.31 29.09 23.64
C GLN A 402 -14.81 30.39 24.26
N VAL A 403 -14.98 31.41 23.42
CA VAL A 403 -15.62 32.67 23.78
C VAL A 403 -16.74 32.92 22.80
N THR A 404 -17.93 33.23 23.32
CA THR A 404 -19.14 33.52 22.56
C THR A 404 -19.60 34.94 22.89
N TYR A 405 -19.87 35.76 21.87
CA TYR A 405 -20.42 37.11 22.03
C TYR A 405 -21.73 37.25 21.25
N ARG A 406 -22.78 37.74 21.91
CA ARG A 406 -24.10 37.99 21.31
C ARG A 406 -24.22 39.47 20.93
N PHE A 407 -24.28 39.76 19.63
CA PHE A 407 -24.47 41.11 19.09
C PHE A 407 -25.93 41.58 19.19
#